data_AF-A0A0C3QSH5-F1
#
_entry.id   AF-A0A0C3QSH5-F1
#
_cell.length_a   1.000
_cell.length_b   1.000
_cell.length_c   1.000
_cell.angle_alpha   90.00
_cell.angle_beta   90.00
_cell.angle_gamma   90.00
#
_symmetry.space_group_name_H-M   'P 1'
#
loop_
_entity.id
_entity.type
_entity.pdbx_description
1 polymer ?
#
loop_
_entity_poly.entity_id
_entity_poly.type
_entity_poly.pdbx_seq_one_letter_code
_entity_poly.pdbx_strand_id
1 'polypeptide(L)'
;MQGRSPAAKDERKDTWVPGRLRPKFGQVCNFWKRYDELADRNDREMSRNLNSNLDVLLIFAALFSAINTTFISLTMPSLSPDPMDKTNTLLELLVRKVDNSTVTTADLSPPFSPQSNCVTTNCLLYASLSCSLLAAMGAMLAKEWLQNFDRTGQVGPLEEQARTRQRKFHALQRWHSEEIVLFLPNLLILSVLFFFAGLAIYVLPINLLV
;
A
#
# COMPACT_ATOMS: atom_id res chain seq x y z
N MET A 1 -69.10 -10.70 67.78
CA MET A 1 -67.89 -9.92 68.10
C MET A 1 -66.69 -10.67 67.52
N GLN A 2 -66.44 -10.56 66.22
CA GLN A 2 -65.50 -9.63 65.58
C GLN A 2 -64.10 -9.65 66.23
N GLY A 3 -63.25 -10.58 65.80
CA GLY A 3 -61.81 -10.62 66.11
C GLY A 3 -61.01 -10.78 64.82
N ARG A 4 -60.77 -9.66 64.13
CA ARG A 4 -59.93 -9.56 62.93
C ARG A 4 -58.45 -9.64 63.37
N SER A 5 -57.78 -10.75 63.09
CA SER A 5 -56.32 -10.85 63.19
C SER A 5 -55.69 -10.27 61.91
N PRO A 6 -54.77 -9.30 61.98
CA PRO A 6 -54.11 -8.76 60.80
C PRO A 6 -53.02 -9.72 60.32
N ALA A 7 -53.14 -10.16 59.06
CA ALA A 7 -52.10 -10.86 58.34
C ALA A 7 -50.82 -10.02 58.32
N ALA A 8 -49.79 -10.50 59.01
CA ALA A 8 -48.43 -10.00 58.87
C ALA A 8 -47.99 -10.23 57.43
N LYS A 9 -47.79 -9.13 56.69
CA LYS A 9 -47.11 -9.14 55.40
C LYS A 9 -45.70 -9.66 55.63
N ASP A 10 -45.43 -10.84 55.08
CA ASP A 10 -44.08 -11.34 54.88
C ASP A 10 -43.40 -10.47 53.81
N GLU A 11 -42.91 -9.31 54.20
CA GLU A 11 -41.95 -8.53 53.43
C GLU A 11 -40.61 -9.28 53.47
N ARG A 12 -40.47 -10.31 52.64
CA ARG A 12 -39.15 -10.71 52.14
C ARG A 12 -38.56 -9.51 51.41
N LYS A 13 -37.73 -8.77 52.13
CA LYS A 13 -36.77 -7.84 51.56
C LYS A 13 -35.82 -8.67 50.70
N ASP A 14 -36.12 -8.72 49.41
CA ASP A 14 -35.25 -9.17 48.35
C ASP A 14 -34.02 -8.24 48.34
N THR A 15 -33.12 -8.50 49.28
CA THR A 15 -31.80 -7.88 49.34
C THR A 15 -31.02 -8.50 48.19
N TRP A 16 -31.13 -7.85 47.03
CA TRP A 16 -30.20 -8.04 45.93
C TRP A 16 -28.81 -7.65 46.43
N VAL A 17 -28.04 -8.63 46.92
CA VAL A 17 -26.63 -8.46 47.25
C VAL A 17 -25.84 -8.80 45.97
N PRO A 18 -25.23 -7.82 45.26
CA PRO A 18 -24.38 -8.11 44.12
C PRO A 18 -23.02 -8.59 44.66
N GLY A 19 -23.00 -9.80 45.22
CA GLY A 19 -21.90 -10.21 46.09
C GLY A 19 -21.79 -11.71 46.25
N ARG A 20 -21.85 -12.44 45.13
CA ARG A 20 -21.15 -13.72 44.86
C ARG A 20 -21.84 -14.43 43.70
N LEU A 21 -21.46 -14.06 42.47
CA LEU A 21 -21.54 -14.97 41.34
C LEU A 21 -20.88 -16.30 41.78
N ARG A 22 -21.57 -17.44 41.58
CA ARG A 22 -21.08 -18.77 42.02
C ARG A 22 -19.60 -18.94 41.64
N PRO A 23 -18.77 -19.63 42.45
CA PRO A 23 -17.33 -19.76 42.21
C PRO A 23 -16.96 -20.26 40.79
N LYS A 24 -17.85 -21.05 40.15
CA LYS A 24 -17.69 -21.45 38.75
C LYS A 24 -17.75 -20.29 37.75
N PHE A 25 -18.57 -19.26 37.96
CA PHE A 25 -18.65 -18.08 37.09
C PHE A 25 -17.49 -17.10 37.33
N GLY A 26 -16.97 -17.00 38.56
CA GLY A 26 -15.77 -16.20 38.85
C GLY A 26 -14.53 -16.71 38.10
N GLN A 27 -14.37 -18.02 37.99
CA GLN A 27 -13.31 -18.64 37.17
C GLN A 27 -13.47 -18.32 35.68
N VAL A 28 -14.71 -18.34 35.16
CA VAL A 28 -14.99 -18.02 33.76
C VAL A 28 -14.73 -16.53 33.47
N CYS A 29 -15.17 -15.60 34.34
CA CYS A 29 -14.84 -14.18 34.20
C CYS A 29 -13.33 -13.91 34.28
N ASN A 30 -12.61 -14.59 35.16
CA ASN A 30 -11.15 -14.47 35.26
C ASN A 30 -10.43 -15.07 34.05
N PHE A 31 -10.97 -16.16 33.47
CA PHE A 31 -10.49 -16.73 32.21
C PHE A 31 -10.66 -15.75 31.05
N TRP A 32 -11.84 -15.15 30.89
CA TRP A 32 -12.09 -14.17 29.83
C TRP A 32 -11.25 -12.91 29.99
N LYS A 33 -11.05 -12.42 31.22
CA LYS A 33 -10.13 -11.30 31.48
C LYS A 33 -8.70 -11.63 31.10
N ARG A 34 -8.19 -12.81 31.49
CA ARG A 34 -6.84 -13.25 31.10
C ARG A 34 -6.72 -13.46 29.60
N TYR A 35 -7.73 -14.03 28.97
CA TYR A 35 -7.75 -14.26 27.53
C TYR A 35 -7.72 -12.93 26.77
N ASP A 36 -8.55 -11.97 27.16
CA ASP A 36 -8.61 -10.66 26.52
C ASP A 36 -7.30 -9.88 26.71
N GLU A 37 -6.71 -9.91 27.92
CA GLU A 37 -5.41 -9.28 28.18
C GLU A 37 -4.26 -9.92 27.36
N LEU A 38 -4.29 -11.24 27.16
CA LEU A 38 -3.28 -11.94 26.34
C LEU A 38 -3.49 -11.66 24.85
N ALA A 39 -4.75 -11.67 24.39
CA ALA A 39 -5.12 -11.36 23.03
C ALA A 39 -4.77 -9.91 22.66
N ASP A 40 -5.07 -8.95 23.52
CA ASP A 40 -4.75 -7.54 23.30
C ASP A 40 -3.23 -7.32 23.26
N ARG A 41 -2.45 -8.03 24.08
CA ARG A 41 -0.99 -7.96 24.01
C ARG A 41 -0.47 -8.47 22.68
N ASN A 42 -0.94 -9.64 22.24
CA ASN A 42 -0.54 -10.24 20.98
C ASN A 42 -0.95 -9.39 19.77
N ASP A 43 -2.19 -8.88 19.75
CA ASP A 43 -2.72 -8.07 18.67
C ASP A 43 -1.96 -6.73 18.56
N ARG A 44 -1.57 -6.11 19.69
CA ARG A 44 -0.74 -4.89 19.73
C ARG A 44 0.70 -5.13 19.28
N GLU A 45 1.29 -6.26 19.66
CA GLU A 45 2.66 -6.59 19.26
C GLU A 45 2.72 -6.87 17.75
N MET A 46 1.79 -7.67 17.25
CA MET A 46 1.63 -7.94 15.81
C MET A 46 1.40 -6.64 15.04
N SER A 47 0.48 -5.78 15.51
CA SER A 47 0.21 -4.51 14.84
C SER A 47 1.42 -3.60 14.82
N ARG A 48 2.12 -3.45 15.93
CA ARG A 48 3.34 -2.62 15.99
C ARG A 48 4.41 -3.10 15.01
N ASN A 49 4.62 -4.40 14.92
CA ASN A 49 5.59 -5.00 14.00
C ASN A 49 5.18 -4.76 12.53
N LEU A 50 3.91 -4.99 12.19
CA LEU A 50 3.37 -4.71 10.85
C LEU A 50 3.52 -3.24 10.48
N ASN A 51 3.15 -2.32 11.38
CA ASN A 51 3.28 -0.88 11.13
C ASN A 51 4.72 -0.48 10.85
N SER A 52 5.68 -0.99 11.64
CA SER A 52 7.10 -0.71 11.43
C SER A 52 7.58 -1.22 10.07
N ASN A 53 7.15 -2.41 9.64
CA ASN A 53 7.51 -2.96 8.33
C ASN A 53 6.92 -2.15 7.18
N LEU A 54 5.66 -1.72 7.31
CA LEU A 54 4.99 -0.88 6.32
C LEU A 54 5.67 0.50 6.19
N ASP A 55 6.14 1.07 7.30
CA ASP A 55 6.89 2.34 7.30
C ASP A 55 8.20 2.23 6.52
N VAL A 56 8.96 1.15 6.74
CA VAL A 56 10.18 0.88 5.96
C VAL A 56 9.86 0.72 4.47
N LEU A 57 8.78 0.01 4.14
CA LEU A 57 8.35 -0.21 2.77
C LEU A 57 7.95 1.11 2.07
N LEU A 58 7.26 2.00 2.77
CA LEU A 58 6.88 3.34 2.29
C LEU A 58 8.08 4.23 2.04
N ILE A 59 9.05 4.25 2.96
CA ILE A 59 10.30 5.01 2.79
C ILE A 59 11.04 4.51 1.55
N PHE A 60 11.16 3.18 1.40
CA PHE A 60 11.81 2.59 0.25
C PHE A 60 11.07 2.95 -1.06
N ALA A 61 9.74 2.83 -1.09
CA ALA A 61 8.93 3.19 -2.26
C ALA A 61 9.08 4.66 -2.65
N ALA A 62 9.12 5.58 -1.68
CA ALA A 62 9.31 7.01 -1.92
C ALA A 62 10.70 7.30 -2.51
N LEU A 63 11.76 6.72 -1.92
CA LEU A 63 13.14 6.87 -2.42
C LEU A 63 13.29 6.29 -3.83
N PHE A 64 12.75 5.09 -4.05
CA PHE A 64 12.76 4.44 -5.36
C PHE A 64 11.99 5.25 -6.40
N SER A 65 10.83 5.81 -6.05
CA SER A 65 10.06 6.70 -6.93
C SER A 65 10.85 7.94 -7.33
N ALA A 66 11.59 8.55 -6.41
CA ALA A 66 12.45 9.70 -6.71
C ALA A 66 13.54 9.33 -7.73
N ILE A 67 14.28 8.25 -7.48
CA ILE A 67 15.33 7.76 -8.39
C ILE A 67 14.76 7.43 -9.78
N ASN A 68 13.63 6.71 -9.82
CA ASN A 68 12.98 6.33 -11.06
C ASN A 68 12.46 7.55 -11.83
N THR A 69 11.88 8.54 -11.14
CA THR A 69 11.44 9.81 -11.75
C THR A 69 12.61 10.59 -12.36
N THR A 70 13.76 10.64 -11.68
CA THR A 70 14.97 11.24 -12.24
C THR A 70 15.40 10.51 -13.51
N PHE A 71 15.42 9.17 -13.49
CA PHE A 71 15.79 8.40 -14.67
C PHE A 71 14.80 8.58 -15.83
N ILE A 72 13.50 8.57 -15.56
CA ILE A 72 12.46 8.90 -16.55
C ILE A 72 12.71 10.28 -17.15
N SER A 73 13.06 11.29 -16.34
CA SER A 73 13.39 12.63 -16.84
C SER A 73 14.63 12.65 -17.74
N LEU A 74 15.57 11.71 -17.56
CA LEU A 74 16.76 11.56 -18.40
C LEU A 74 16.48 10.78 -19.68
N THR A 75 15.52 9.85 -19.67
CA THR A 75 15.14 9.04 -20.85
C THR A 75 14.05 9.68 -21.70
N MET A 76 13.29 10.64 -21.15
CA MET A 76 12.22 11.37 -21.85
C MET A 76 12.72 12.12 -23.09
N PRO A 77 13.88 12.83 -23.05
CA PRO A 77 14.41 13.51 -24.23
C PRO A 77 14.73 12.54 -25.38
N SER A 78 15.18 11.32 -25.08
CA SER A 78 15.49 10.29 -26.10
C SER A 78 14.27 9.79 -26.88
N LEU A 79 13.05 10.12 -26.45
CA LEU A 79 11.79 9.84 -27.15
C LEU A 79 11.29 11.02 -28.00
N SER A 80 11.87 12.21 -27.83
CA SER A 80 11.51 13.40 -28.59
C SER A 80 12.57 13.65 -29.65
N PRO A 81 12.19 14.11 -30.87
CA PRO A 81 13.17 14.54 -31.85
C PRO A 81 14.04 15.65 -31.26
N ASP A 82 15.36 15.43 -31.22
CA ASP A 82 16.30 16.43 -30.74
C ASP A 82 16.17 17.70 -31.58
N PRO A 83 15.99 18.89 -30.97
CA PRO A 83 15.91 20.14 -31.72
C PRO A 83 17.22 20.43 -32.46
N MET A 84 18.34 19.86 -32.00
CA MET A 84 19.63 19.88 -32.70
C MET A 84 19.63 19.03 -33.97
N ASP A 85 19.01 17.85 -33.98
CA ASP A 85 18.90 17.04 -35.19
C ASP A 85 18.00 17.71 -36.23
N LYS A 86 16.93 18.39 -35.79
CA LYS A 86 16.13 19.25 -36.68
C LYS A 86 16.92 20.42 -37.24
N THR A 87 17.80 21.02 -36.44
CA THR A 87 18.62 22.15 -36.87
C THR A 87 19.72 21.70 -37.83
N ASN A 88 20.36 20.56 -37.57
CA ASN A 88 21.38 19.97 -38.43
C ASN A 88 20.80 19.48 -39.75
N THR A 89 19.63 18.84 -39.74
CA THR A 89 18.91 18.46 -40.98
C THR A 89 18.46 19.68 -41.79
N LEU A 90 18.04 20.77 -41.12
CA LEU A 90 17.77 22.05 -41.79
C LEU A 90 19.03 22.69 -42.36
N LEU A 91 20.16 22.63 -41.66
CA LEU A 91 21.45 23.13 -42.16
C LEU A 91 21.97 22.31 -43.35
N GLU A 92 21.90 20.98 -43.30
CA GLU A 92 22.21 20.12 -44.44
C GLU A 92 21.31 20.42 -45.64
N LEU A 93 20.01 20.69 -45.39
CA LEU A 93 19.07 21.09 -46.42
C LEU A 93 19.45 22.43 -47.04
N LEU A 94 19.92 23.39 -46.25
CA LEU A 94 20.36 24.70 -46.73
C LEU A 94 21.64 24.58 -47.57
N VAL A 95 22.60 23.76 -47.15
CA VAL A 95 23.82 23.45 -47.92
C VAL A 95 23.49 22.75 -49.24
N ARG A 96 22.61 21.73 -49.21
CA ARG A 96 22.20 20.99 -50.43
C ARG A 96 21.34 21.82 -51.39
N LYS A 97 20.51 22.74 -50.88
CA LYS A 97 19.74 23.70 -51.69
C LYS A 97 20.62 24.71 -52.42
N VAL A 98 21.75 25.09 -51.81
CA VAL A 98 22.74 26.00 -52.43
C VAL A 98 23.47 25.30 -53.58
N ASP A 99 23.77 24.00 -53.47
CA ASP A 99 24.47 23.23 -54.52
C ASP A 99 23.55 22.62 -55.60
N ASN A 100 22.30 22.28 -55.28
CA ASN A 100 21.36 21.68 -56.23
C ASN A 100 19.93 22.19 -56.03
N SER A 101 19.41 22.95 -56.99
CA SER A 101 18.13 23.65 -56.93
C SER A 101 16.88 22.76 -57.02
N THR A 102 17.04 21.44 -57.12
CA THR A 102 15.95 20.46 -57.33
C THR A 102 15.52 19.68 -56.07
N VAL A 103 16.13 19.92 -54.91
CA VAL A 103 15.79 19.19 -53.68
C VAL A 103 14.52 19.74 -53.03
N THR A 104 13.52 18.89 -52.81
CA THR A 104 12.25 19.22 -52.14
C THR A 104 12.27 18.77 -50.68
N THR A 105 11.70 19.56 -49.77
CA THR A 105 11.69 19.31 -48.30
C THR A 105 11.04 17.99 -47.88
N ALA A 106 10.24 17.37 -48.74
CA ALA A 106 9.55 16.10 -48.48
C ALA A 106 10.44 14.85 -48.60
N ASP A 107 11.57 14.91 -49.30
CA ASP A 107 12.46 13.74 -49.51
C ASP A 107 13.47 13.50 -48.38
N LEU A 108 13.56 14.41 -47.39
CA LEU A 108 14.68 14.45 -46.43
C LEU A 108 14.26 14.45 -44.95
N SER A 109 12.97 14.54 -44.64
CA SER A 109 12.49 14.42 -43.27
C SER A 109 11.73 13.10 -43.12
N PRO A 110 12.41 11.95 -42.95
CA PRO A 110 11.71 10.73 -42.57
C PRO A 110 10.89 11.00 -41.31
N PRO A 111 9.66 10.47 -41.21
CA PRO A 111 8.87 10.62 -39.98
C PRO A 111 9.69 10.06 -38.83
N PHE A 112 9.87 10.86 -37.78
CA PHE A 112 10.61 10.46 -36.59
C PHE A 112 10.02 9.16 -36.05
N SER A 113 10.77 8.07 -36.19
CA SER A 113 10.40 6.76 -35.66
C SER A 113 11.28 6.51 -34.44
N PRO A 114 10.73 6.62 -33.22
CA PRO A 114 11.51 6.40 -32.02
C PRO A 114 12.06 4.97 -32.01
N GLN A 115 13.34 4.83 -31.70
CA GLN A 115 14.00 3.54 -31.61
C GLN A 115 13.22 2.62 -30.65
N SER A 116 12.89 1.41 -31.09
CA SER A 116 12.01 0.49 -30.33
C SER A 116 12.51 0.25 -28.90
N ASN A 117 13.83 0.25 -28.70
CA ASN A 117 14.47 0.08 -27.39
C ASN A 117 14.17 1.25 -26.43
N CYS A 118 14.08 2.49 -26.93
CA CYS A 118 13.73 3.67 -26.14
C CYS A 118 12.28 3.60 -25.65
N VAL A 119 11.36 3.12 -26.51
CA VAL A 119 9.95 2.93 -26.15
C VAL A 119 9.81 1.85 -25.07
N THR A 120 10.43 0.68 -25.27
CA THR A 120 10.39 -0.42 -24.29
C THR A 120 10.99 -0.02 -22.95
N THR A 121 12.11 0.71 -22.96
CA THR A 121 12.75 1.25 -21.75
C THR A 121 11.79 2.16 -20.98
N ASN A 122 11.20 3.15 -21.64
CA ASN A 122 10.28 4.07 -20.96
C ASN A 122 9.03 3.36 -20.45
N CYS A 123 8.47 2.40 -21.19
CA CYS A 123 7.37 1.57 -20.70
C CYS A 123 7.75 0.79 -19.42
N LEU A 124 8.95 0.18 -19.37
CA LEU A 124 9.45 -0.53 -18.19
C LEU A 124 9.67 0.41 -16.99
N LEU A 125 10.13 1.63 -17.24
CA LEU A 125 10.32 2.65 -16.19
C LEU A 125 8.99 3.14 -15.62
N TYR A 126 7.99 3.42 -16.48
CA TYR A 126 6.65 3.76 -16.01
C TYR A 126 5.97 2.58 -15.30
N ALA A 127 6.17 1.35 -15.76
CA ALA A 127 5.65 0.14 -15.11
C ALA A 127 6.29 -0.09 -13.74
N SER A 128 7.60 0.14 -13.60
CA SER A 128 8.26 0.07 -12.29
C SER A 128 7.71 1.17 -11.36
N LEU A 129 7.56 2.40 -11.83
CA LEU A 129 7.01 3.50 -11.03
C LEU A 129 5.58 3.19 -10.54
N SER A 130 4.71 2.73 -11.44
CA SER A 130 3.32 2.41 -11.09
C SER A 130 3.22 1.26 -10.09
N CYS A 131 4.04 0.21 -10.26
CA CYS A 131 4.12 -0.91 -9.32
C CYS A 131 4.57 -0.46 -7.92
N SER A 132 5.57 0.44 -7.83
CA SER A 132 6.00 1.03 -6.56
C SER A 132 4.91 1.89 -5.91
N LEU A 133 4.14 2.66 -6.70
CA LEU A 133 3.01 3.44 -6.18
C LEU A 133 1.90 2.54 -5.66
N LEU A 134 1.56 1.45 -6.36
CA LEU A 134 0.57 0.47 -5.90
C LEU A 134 1.00 -0.17 -4.58
N ALA A 135 2.29 -0.51 -4.43
CA ALA A 135 2.83 -1.01 -3.17
C ALA A 135 2.70 0.04 -2.03
N ALA A 136 2.99 1.32 -2.31
CA ALA A 136 2.86 2.40 -1.34
C ALA A 136 1.39 2.66 -0.94
N MET A 137 0.46 2.66 -1.90
CA MET A 137 -0.98 2.78 -1.65
C MET A 137 -1.47 1.62 -0.80
N GLY A 138 -1.07 0.39 -1.13
CA GLY A 138 -1.37 -0.79 -0.31
C GLY A 138 -0.83 -0.65 1.10
N ALA A 139 0.38 -0.12 1.27
CA ALA A 139 1.01 0.07 2.58
C ALA A 139 0.25 1.10 3.43
N MET A 140 -0.18 2.21 2.83
CA MET A 140 -1.00 3.22 3.49
C MET A 140 -2.36 2.65 3.92
N LEU A 141 -3.05 1.90 3.04
CA LEU A 141 -4.31 1.25 3.37
C LEU A 141 -4.14 0.25 4.53
N ALA A 142 -3.09 -0.56 4.50
CA ALA A 142 -2.79 -1.51 5.57
C ALA A 142 -2.52 -0.78 6.90
N LYS A 143 -1.83 0.36 6.86
CA LYS A 143 -1.56 1.19 8.04
C LYS A 143 -2.83 1.84 8.61
N GLU A 144 -3.68 2.40 7.75
CA GLU A 144 -4.97 2.99 8.15
C GLU A 144 -5.89 1.93 8.77
N TRP A 145 -5.92 0.73 8.19
CA TRP A 145 -6.62 -0.41 8.78
C TRP A 145 -6.07 -0.76 10.16
N LEU A 146 -4.75 -0.83 10.30
CA LEU A 146 -4.11 -1.19 11.55
C LEU A 146 -4.41 -0.19 12.67
N GLN A 147 -4.48 1.10 12.33
CA GLN A 147 -4.91 2.15 13.25
C GLN A 147 -6.38 1.99 13.65
N ASN A 148 -7.26 1.60 12.73
CA ASN A 148 -8.67 1.26 13.04
C ASN A 148 -8.82 -0.02 13.89
N PHE A 149 -7.82 -0.90 13.89
CA PHE A 149 -7.77 -2.04 14.79
C PHE A 149 -7.31 -1.67 16.20
N ASP A 150 -6.54 -0.59 16.36
CA ASP A 150 -6.03 -0.19 17.66
C ASP A 150 -7.18 0.21 18.60
N ARG A 151 -7.30 -0.52 19.71
CA ARG A 151 -8.43 -0.47 20.66
C ARG A 151 -8.24 0.58 21.74
N THR A 152 -7.34 1.54 21.52
CA THR A 152 -6.92 2.53 22.51
C THR A 152 -8.10 3.43 22.89
N GLY A 153 -8.91 2.99 23.85
CA GLY A 153 -10.06 3.73 24.39
C GLY A 153 -11.40 2.98 24.49
N GLN A 154 -11.52 1.69 24.10
CA GLN A 154 -12.81 0.98 24.27
C GLN A 154 -13.07 0.61 25.73
N VAL A 155 -13.88 1.42 26.41
CA VAL A 155 -14.48 1.12 27.73
C VAL A 155 -15.88 0.55 27.50
N GLY A 156 -16.04 -0.76 27.67
CA GLY A 156 -17.33 -1.45 27.49
C GLY A 156 -17.34 -2.85 28.09
N PRO A 157 -18.52 -3.48 28.27
CA PRO A 157 -18.63 -4.83 28.81
C PRO A 157 -17.93 -5.87 27.92
N LEU A 158 -17.24 -6.86 28.54
CA LEU A 158 -16.42 -7.87 27.85
C LEU A 158 -17.16 -8.59 26.69
N GLU A 159 -18.49 -8.74 26.79
CA GLU A 159 -19.30 -9.41 25.77
C GLU A 159 -19.39 -8.59 24.47
N GLU A 160 -19.49 -7.27 24.56
CA GLU A 160 -19.52 -6.38 23.39
C GLU A 160 -18.15 -6.27 22.73
N GLN A 161 -17.07 -6.31 23.52
CA GLN A 161 -15.71 -6.41 23.00
C GLN A 161 -15.49 -7.72 22.23
N ALA A 162 -15.97 -8.85 22.75
CA ALA A 162 -15.85 -10.14 22.08
C ALA A 162 -16.64 -10.17 20.75
N ARG A 163 -17.89 -9.67 20.73
CA ARG A 163 -18.69 -9.58 19.50
C ARG A 163 -18.08 -8.62 18.48
N THR A 164 -17.53 -7.50 18.92
CA THR A 164 -16.85 -6.54 18.04
C THR A 164 -15.59 -7.17 17.44
N ARG A 165 -14.82 -7.91 18.24
CA ARG A 165 -13.66 -8.68 17.76
C ARG A 165 -14.06 -9.72 16.73
N GLN A 166 -15.17 -10.43 16.95
CA GLN A 166 -15.62 -11.47 16.02
C GLN A 166 -16.20 -10.90 14.73
N ARG A 167 -16.86 -9.73 14.75
CA ARG A 167 -17.23 -9.00 13.53
C ARG A 167 -16.02 -8.48 12.78
N LYS A 168 -15.02 -7.96 13.50
CA LYS A 168 -13.74 -7.52 12.92
C LYS A 168 -12.94 -8.70 12.34
N PHE A 169 -12.98 -9.87 12.98
CA PHE A 169 -12.37 -11.10 12.48
C PHE A 169 -13.10 -11.67 11.26
N HIS A 170 -14.44 -11.65 11.27
CA HIS A 170 -15.22 -11.99 10.08
C HIS A 170 -15.01 -10.98 8.95
N ALA A 171 -14.79 -9.71 9.27
CA ALA A 171 -14.38 -8.71 8.29
C ALA A 171 -12.96 -9.02 7.78
N LEU A 172 -11.99 -9.36 8.64
CA LEU A 172 -10.64 -9.81 8.26
C LEU A 172 -10.61 -11.07 7.40
N GLN A 173 -11.56 -11.98 7.58
CA GLN A 173 -11.64 -13.19 6.77
C GLN A 173 -12.39 -12.97 5.45
N ARG A 174 -13.20 -11.90 5.38
CA ARG A 174 -13.91 -11.49 4.16
C ARG A 174 -13.14 -10.47 3.33
N TRP A 175 -12.27 -9.69 3.98
CA TRP A 175 -11.26 -8.85 3.37
C TRP A 175 -9.97 -9.66 3.31
N HIS A 176 -9.60 -10.10 2.11
CA HIS A 176 -8.40 -10.84 1.74
C HIS A 176 -7.08 -10.10 2.07
N SER A 177 -6.92 -9.71 3.34
CA SER A 177 -5.98 -8.72 3.85
C SER A 177 -4.61 -9.32 4.13
N GLU A 178 -4.55 -10.60 4.54
CA GLU A 178 -3.29 -11.33 4.65
C GLU A 178 -2.60 -11.40 3.28
N GLU A 179 -3.33 -11.80 2.22
CA GLU A 179 -2.76 -11.93 0.88
C GLU A 179 -2.31 -10.58 0.30
N ILE A 180 -3.07 -9.50 0.52
CA ILE A 180 -2.66 -8.16 0.07
C ILE A 180 -1.37 -7.73 0.80
N VAL A 181 -1.30 -7.84 2.12
CA VAL A 181 -0.13 -7.42 2.91
C VAL A 181 1.12 -8.26 2.57
N LEU A 182 0.95 -9.55 2.28
CA LEU A 182 2.01 -10.43 1.78
C LEU A 182 2.45 -10.08 0.35
N PHE A 183 1.56 -9.49 -0.46
CA PHE A 183 1.84 -9.11 -1.85
C PHE A 183 2.58 -7.77 -1.99
N LEU A 184 2.42 -6.85 -1.04
CA LEU A 184 3.06 -5.53 -1.03
C LEU A 184 4.59 -5.57 -1.24
N PRO A 185 5.37 -6.36 -0.47
CA PRO A 185 6.81 -6.47 -0.67
C PRO A 185 7.17 -7.06 -2.04
N ASN A 186 6.38 -8.01 -2.53
CA ASN A 186 6.59 -8.65 -3.83
C ASN A 186 6.40 -7.67 -5.00
N LEU A 187 5.38 -6.80 -4.94
CA LEU A 187 5.21 -5.70 -5.89
C LEU A 187 6.43 -4.80 -5.92
N LEU A 188 6.97 -4.47 -4.74
CA LEU A 188 8.13 -3.59 -4.66
C LEU A 188 9.39 -4.24 -5.25
N ILE A 189 9.63 -5.52 -4.96
CA ILE A 189 10.73 -6.27 -5.58
C ILE A 189 10.55 -6.33 -7.11
N LEU A 190 9.34 -6.60 -7.59
CA LEU A 190 9.04 -6.64 -9.03
C LEU A 190 9.28 -5.27 -9.70
N SER A 191 8.93 -4.18 -9.01
CA SER A 191 9.21 -2.82 -9.44
C SER A 191 10.71 -2.58 -9.64
N VAL A 192 11.53 -3.00 -8.67
CA VAL A 192 13.00 -2.91 -8.75
C VAL A 192 13.54 -3.76 -9.92
N LEU A 193 13.01 -4.96 -10.14
CA LEU A 193 13.40 -5.81 -11.28
C LEU A 193 13.10 -5.15 -12.63
N PHE A 194 11.92 -4.56 -12.79
CA PHE A 194 11.58 -3.81 -14.01
C PHE A 194 12.48 -2.60 -14.24
N PHE A 195 12.88 -1.91 -13.17
CA PHE A 195 13.82 -0.80 -13.26
C PHE A 195 15.20 -1.25 -13.73
N PHE A 196 15.76 -2.32 -13.16
CA PHE A 196 17.04 -2.88 -13.61
C PHE A 196 16.97 -3.40 -15.05
N ALA A 197 15.87 -4.04 -15.44
CA ALA A 197 15.66 -4.49 -16.82
C ALA A 197 15.62 -3.30 -17.80
N GLY A 198 14.89 -2.23 -17.46
CA GLY A 198 14.86 -1.00 -18.25
C GLY A 198 16.25 -0.34 -18.34
N LEU A 199 16.99 -0.28 -17.23
CA LEU A 199 18.33 0.28 -17.19
C LEU A 199 19.33 -0.54 -18.03
N ALA A 200 19.26 -1.87 -17.97
CA ALA A 200 20.09 -2.73 -18.80
C ALA A 200 19.85 -2.49 -20.29
N ILE A 201 18.58 -2.40 -20.71
CA ILE A 201 18.21 -2.12 -22.11
C ILE A 201 18.68 -0.73 -22.55
N TYR A 202 18.63 0.26 -21.65
CA TYR A 202 19.10 1.62 -21.92
C TYR A 202 20.62 1.71 -22.09
N VAL A 203 21.39 1.02 -21.25
CA VAL A 203 22.87 1.12 -21.25
C VAL A 203 23.52 0.24 -22.33
N LEU A 204 22.90 -0.87 -22.71
CA LEU A 204 23.44 -1.81 -23.72
C LEU A 204 23.84 -1.16 -25.05
N PRO A 205 23.01 -0.31 -25.70
CA PRO A 205 23.38 0.35 -26.95
C PRO A 205 24.46 1.43 -26.76
N ILE A 206 24.51 2.08 -25.58
CA ILE A 206 25.54 3.09 -25.28
C ILE A 206 26.92 2.42 -25.20
N ASN A 207 27.01 1.24 -24.56
CA ASN A 207 28.26 0.50 -24.42
C ASN A 207 28.77 -0.10 -25.75
N LEU A 208 27.89 -0.37 -26.71
CA LEU A 208 28.29 -0.90 -28.03
C LEU A 208 28.76 0.19 -29.00
N LEU A 209 28.57 1.48 -28.65
CA LEU A 209 28.89 2.62 -29.51
C LEU A 209 30.21 3.31 -29.11
N VAL A 210 30.84 2.88 -28.01
CA VAL A 210 32.19 3.26 -27.56
C VAL A 210 33.19 2.18 -27.97
#